data_AF-Q2J0J9-F1
#
_entry.id   AF-Q2J0J9-F1
#
_cell.length_a   1.000
_cell.length_b   1.000
_cell.length_c   1.000
_cell.angle_alpha   90.00
_cell.angle_beta   90.00
_cell.angle_gamma   90.00
#
_symmetry.space_group_name_H-M   'P 1'
#
loop_
_entity.id
_entity.type
_entity.pdbx_description
1 polymer ?
#
loop_
_entity_poly.entity_id
_entity_poly.type
_entity_poly.pdbx_seq_one_letter_code
_entity_poly.pdbx_strand_id
1 'polypeptide(L)'
;MRAARALLGIDQRALAKLAGVSVPTIQRMEASDGNVRGIVESLTRVVDALNRAGVELIGERARSEDGGRGVRLRQASPPAGRDDA
;
A
#
# COMPACT_ATOMS: atom_id res chain seq x y z
N MET A 1 -1.27 -2.17 6.69
CA MET A 1 0.04 -2.42 6.05
C MET A 1 0.46 -3.88 6.14
N ARG A 2 0.55 -4.49 7.33
CA ARG A 2 0.89 -5.91 7.50
C ARG A 2 0.05 -6.86 6.62
N ALA A 3 -1.27 -6.67 6.62
CA ALA A 3 -2.18 -7.46 5.78
C ALA A 3 -1.90 -7.31 4.27
N ALA A 4 -1.63 -6.09 3.80
CA ALA A 4 -1.28 -5.83 2.40
C ALA A 4 0.01 -6.55 1.99
N ARG A 5 1.03 -6.56 2.86
CA ARG A 5 2.26 -7.33 2.63
C ARG A 5 2.02 -8.83 2.62
N ALA A 6 1.20 -9.33 3.53
CA ALA A 6 0.85 -10.75 3.57
C ALA A 6 0.16 -11.20 2.27
N LEU A 7 -0.74 -10.39 1.72
CA LEU A 7 -1.38 -10.64 0.43
C LEU A 7 -0.39 -10.68 -0.74
N LEU A 8 0.66 -9.86 -0.70
CA LEU A 8 1.73 -9.83 -1.71
C LEU A 8 2.82 -10.90 -1.48
N GLY A 9 2.80 -11.60 -0.34
CA GLY A 9 3.88 -12.52 0.03
C GLY A 9 5.24 -11.85 0.24
N ILE A 10 5.27 -10.57 0.65
CA ILE A 10 6.51 -9.79 0.78
C ILE A 10 6.85 -9.39 2.22
N ASP A 11 8.15 -9.27 2.50
CA ASP A 11 8.66 -8.75 3.77
C ASP A 11 8.70 -7.20 3.81
N GLN A 12 9.14 -6.64 4.94
CA GLN A 12 9.27 -5.18 5.11
C GLN A 12 10.33 -4.57 4.18
N ARG A 13 11.39 -5.32 3.84
CA ARG A 13 12.51 -4.84 3.01
C ARG A 13 12.09 -4.71 1.55
N ALA A 14 11.35 -5.70 1.05
CA ALA A 14 10.73 -5.68 -0.26
C ALA A 14 9.73 -4.52 -0.39
N LEU A 15 8.86 -4.32 0.61
CA LEU A 15 7.94 -3.17 0.58
C LEU A 15 8.68 -1.83 0.59
N ALA A 16 9.72 -1.69 1.44
CA ALA A 16 10.55 -0.49 1.50
C ALA A 16 11.19 -0.18 0.13
N LYS A 17 11.71 -1.21 -0.56
CA LYS A 17 12.26 -1.10 -1.91
C LYS A 17 11.20 -0.66 -2.93
N LEU A 18 10.01 -1.27 -2.91
CA LEU A 18 8.91 -0.94 -3.84
C LEU A 18 8.41 0.50 -3.68
N ALA A 19 8.41 0.99 -2.44
CA ALA A 19 7.95 2.34 -2.09
C ALA A 19 9.06 3.40 -2.12
N GLY A 20 10.33 3.02 -2.31
CA GLY A 20 11.46 3.97 -2.26
C GLY A 20 11.59 4.67 -0.91
N VAL A 21 11.35 3.96 0.19
CA VAL A 21 11.50 4.45 1.58
C VAL A 21 12.44 3.55 2.36
N SER A 22 12.87 3.97 3.55
CA SER A 22 13.72 3.14 4.40
C SER A 22 12.91 2.07 5.16
N VAL A 23 13.55 0.95 5.50
CA VAL A 23 12.94 -0.12 6.32
C VAL A 23 12.45 0.41 7.68
N PRO A 24 13.20 1.29 8.40
CA PRO A 24 12.68 1.91 9.62
C PRO A 24 11.40 2.73 9.43
N THR A 25 11.21 3.36 8.26
CA THR A 25 9.95 4.07 7.95
C THR A 25 8.78 3.08 7.88
N ILE A 26 8.95 1.93 7.21
CA ILE A 26 7.95 0.86 7.20
C ILE A 26 7.66 0.35 8.62
N GLN A 27 8.70 0.07 9.41
CA GLN A 27 8.54 -0.40 10.79
C GLN A 27 7.75 0.58 11.65
N ARG A 28 8.06 1.88 11.59
CA ARG A 28 7.30 2.93 12.30
C ARG A 28 5.84 2.96 11.87
N MET A 29 5.56 2.85 10.56
CA MET A 29 4.20 2.84 10.04
C MET A 29 3.43 1.57 10.47
N GLU A 30 4.09 0.42 10.56
CA GLU A 30 3.46 -0.83 11.02
C GLU A 30 3.30 -0.92 12.54
N ALA A 31 4.03 -0.11 13.31
CA ALA A 31 3.94 -0.02 14.75
C ALA A 31 2.95 1.07 15.22
N SER A 32 2.46 1.91 14.32
CA SER A 32 1.51 2.96 14.66
C SER A 32 0.09 2.41 14.67
N ASP A 33 -0.58 2.51 15.82
CA ASP A 33 -1.98 2.13 16.01
C ASP A 33 -2.97 3.22 15.55
N GLY A 34 -2.49 4.33 14.99
CA GLY A 34 -3.32 5.49 14.67
C GLY A 34 -2.76 6.38 13.57
N ASN A 35 -3.12 7.67 13.61
CA ASN A 35 -2.70 8.63 12.60
C ASN A 35 -1.20 8.91 12.69
N VAL A 36 -0.45 8.44 11.68
CA VAL A 36 0.96 8.76 11.48
C VAL A 36 1.09 10.23 11.08
N ARG A 37 1.17 11.13 12.07
CA ARG A 37 1.46 12.56 11.83
C ARG A 37 2.92 12.71 11.36
N GLY A 38 3.14 13.52 10.32
CA GLY A 38 4.47 13.96 9.90
C GLY A 38 5.17 13.12 8.82
N ILE A 39 4.51 12.14 8.19
CA ILE A 39 5.12 11.32 7.11
C ILE A 39 4.19 11.14 5.90
N VAL A 40 3.44 12.19 5.53
CA VAL A 40 2.45 12.13 4.44
C VAL A 40 3.09 11.69 3.13
N GLU A 41 4.25 12.24 2.77
CA GLU A 41 4.92 11.92 1.51
C GLU A 41 5.34 10.44 1.42
N SER A 42 5.93 9.89 2.50
CA SER A 42 6.28 8.46 2.51
C SER A 42 5.03 7.58 2.56
N LEU A 43 3.96 8.02 3.22
CA LEU A 43 2.70 7.28 3.25
C LEU A 43 2.12 7.19 1.83
N THR A 44 2.06 8.30 1.10
CA THR A 44 1.63 8.32 -0.30
C THR A 44 2.45 7.37 -1.16
N ARG A 45 3.78 7.42 -1.06
CA ARG A 45 4.68 6.49 -1.78
C ARG A 45 4.39 5.02 -1.47
N VAL A 46 4.11 4.68 -0.21
CA VAL A 46 3.78 3.32 0.20
C VAL A 46 2.41 2.89 -0.34
N VAL A 47 1.40 3.75 -0.26
CA VAL A 47 0.06 3.46 -0.82
C VAL A 47 0.15 3.22 -2.33
N ASP A 48 0.87 4.07 -3.06
CA ASP A 48 1.05 3.92 -4.50
C ASP A 48 1.81 2.63 -4.85
N ALA A 49 2.83 2.28 -4.07
CA ALA A 49 3.56 1.03 -4.27
C ALA A 49 2.68 -0.20 -4.09
N LEU A 50 1.79 -0.20 -3.08
CA LEU A 50 0.83 -1.27 -2.87
C LEU A 50 -0.18 -1.36 -4.03
N ASN A 51 -0.72 -0.22 -4.47
CA ASN A 51 -1.64 -0.17 -5.61
C ASN A 51 -1.00 -0.73 -6.88
N ARG A 52 0.24 -0.32 -7.21
CA ARG A 52 0.99 -0.84 -8.36
C ARG A 52 1.31 -2.33 -8.24
N ALA A 53 1.50 -2.84 -7.03
CA ALA A 53 1.74 -4.25 -6.77
C ALA A 53 0.46 -5.10 -6.80
N GLY A 54 -0.71 -4.49 -7.00
CA GLY A 54 -2.00 -5.21 -7.06
C GLY A 54 -2.73 -5.33 -5.73
N VAL A 55 -2.43 -4.46 -4.75
CA VAL A 55 -3.21 -4.35 -3.51
C VAL A 55 -3.90 -3.00 -3.42
N GLU A 56 -5.21 -3.05 -3.23
CA GLU A 56 -6.04 -1.88 -2.94
C GLU A 56 -6.32 -1.78 -1.44
N LEU A 57 -6.17 -0.57 -0.88
CA LEU A 57 -6.54 -0.27 0.50
C LEU A 57 -8.00 0.22 0.55
N ILE A 58 -8.84 -0.45 1.33
CA ILE A 58 -10.25 -0.10 1.51
C ILE A 58 -10.37 0.76 2.77
N GLY A 59 -10.87 1.98 2.63
CA GLY A 59 -11.20 2.86 3.76
C GLY A 59 -12.57 2.55 4.36
N GLU A 60 -12.86 3.06 5.56
CA GLU A 60 -14.10 2.81 6.32
C GLU A 60 -15.40 2.98 5.49
N ARG A 61 -15.40 3.95 4.57
CA ARG A 61 -16.56 4.30 3.73
C ARG A 61 -16.38 3.91 2.26
N ALA A 62 -15.33 3.17 1.93
CA ALA A 62 -15.12 2.70 0.56
C ALA A 62 -16.12 1.57 0.23
N ARG A 63 -16.49 1.44 -1.04
CA ARG A 63 -17.41 0.38 -1.49
C ARG A 63 -16.83 -1.00 -1.19
N SER A 64 -17.50 -1.71 -0.30
CA SER A 64 -17.27 -3.09 0.11
C SER A 64 -18.63 -3.67 0.50
N GLU A 65 -18.87 -4.97 0.25
CA GLU A 65 -20.19 -5.59 0.52
C GLU A 65 -20.62 -5.42 1.97
N ASP A 66 -19.69 -5.65 2.91
CA ASP A 66 -19.95 -5.52 4.36
C ASP A 66 -19.44 -4.19 4.96
N GLY A 67 -18.89 -3.29 4.13
CA GLY A 67 -18.26 -2.05 4.59
C GLY A 67 -16.93 -2.25 5.35
N GLY A 68 -16.48 -1.20 6.04
CA GLY A 68 -15.29 -1.24 6.92
C GLY A 68 -13.95 -1.14 6.20
N ARG A 69 -12.88 -0.98 7.00
CA ARG A 69 -11.49 -0.92 6.50
C ARG A 69 -10.97 -2.31 6.13
N GLY A 70 -10.21 -2.39 5.04
CA GLY A 70 -9.68 -3.67 4.56
C GLY A 70 -8.58 -3.53 3.52
N VAL A 71 -8.17 -4.68 2.99
CA VAL A 71 -7.21 -4.79 1.88
C VAL A 71 -7.76 -5.79 0.87
N ARG A 72 -7.59 -5.51 -0.42
CA ARG A 72 -8.08 -6.38 -1.50
C ARG A 72 -6.97 -6.63 -2.52
N LEU A 73 -6.80 -7.90 -2.90
CA LEU A 73 -6.03 -8.25 -4.08
C LEU A 73 -6.84 -7.87 -5.33
N ARG A 74 -6.26 -7.04 -6.18
CA ARG A 74 -6.80 -6.71 -7.50
C ARG A 74 -5.93 -7.37 -8.56
N GLN A 75 -6.53 -7.71 -9.71
CA GLN A 75 -5.73 -8.02 -10.89
C GLN A 75 -4.81 -6.82 -11.16
N ALA A 76 -3.52 -7.07 -11.29
CA ALA A 76 -2.57 -6.04 -11.68
C ALA A 76 -3.02 -5.52 -13.04
N SER A 77 -3.53 -4.29 -13.10
CA SER A 77 -3.77 -3.67 -14.39
C SER A 77 -2.41 -3.54 -15.07
N PRO A 78 -2.24 -4.01 -16.32
CA PRO A 78 -1.01 -3.75 -17.05
C PRO A 78 -0.75 -2.24 -17.02
N PRO A 79 0.52 -1.80 -16.94
CA PRO A 79 0.83 -0.38 -16.98
C PRO A 79 0.11 0.19 -18.19
N ALA A 80 -0.71 1.23 -17.97
CA ALA A 80 -1.37 1.96 -19.05
C ALA A 80 -0.31 2.19 -20.12
N GLY A 81 -0.56 1.67 -21.32
CA GLY A 81 0.40 1.72 -22.41
C GLY A 81 0.93 3.15 -22.51
N ARG A 82 2.25 3.29 -22.69
CA ARG A 82 2.76 4.56 -23.19
C ARG A 82 2.07 4.76 -24.52
N ASP A 83 1.14 5.70 -24.55
CA ASP A 83 0.67 6.31 -25.78
C ASP A 83 1.85 7.13 -26.33
N ASP A 84 2.82 6.42 -26.92
CA ASP A 84 3.87 7.02 -27.72
C ASP A 84 3.24 7.30 -29.10
N ALA A 85 2.66 8.50 -29.23
CA ALA A 85 2.30 9.14 -30.50
C ALA A 85 3.31 10.24 -30.82
#